data_AF-A0A6L8N553-F1
#
_entry.id   AF-A0A6L8N553-F1
#
_cell.length_a   1.000
_cell.length_b   1.000
_cell.length_c   1.000
_cell.angle_alpha   90.00
_cell.angle_beta   90.00
_cell.angle_gamma   90.00
#
_symmetry.space_group_name_H-M   'P 1'
#
loop_
_entity.id
_entity.type
_entity.pdbx_description
1 polymer ?
#
loop_
_entity_poly.entity_id
_entity_poly.type
_entity_poly.pdbx_seq_one_letter_code
_entity_poly.pdbx_strand_id
1 'polypeptide(L)'
;MTAVQDPRAALDALAGSTVPYLLGVRHHSPALAAAVPALLDAAGADVVCVELPADFQPWLAHLGAPGTVAPVALAGAGQDGRLGFYPFADFSPELAAVRWARERGAEVVCCDLPMGDARWDGAASPEAGDSREEGAGPAPTSFAQALTAAGTGRAGDDLWDRSVEVRAPGSAPELLRRAALSVGWALRRDAESSAGVSAVDLAREAYMRDTIARAAADGRRVAAVIG
;
A
#
# COMPACT_ATOMS: atom_id res chain seq x y z
N MET A 1 22.66 18.59 -9.62
CA MET A 1 22.36 18.71 -8.18
C MET A 1 20.87 18.97 -8.05
N THR A 2 20.07 17.93 -7.92
CA THR A 2 18.65 18.03 -7.57
C THR A 2 18.57 18.71 -6.21
N ALA A 3 17.84 19.82 -6.09
CA ALA A 3 17.71 20.54 -4.84
C ALA A 3 17.15 19.60 -3.77
N VAL A 4 17.77 19.57 -2.59
CA VAL A 4 17.26 18.84 -1.43
C VAL A 4 15.94 19.49 -1.04
N GLN A 5 14.84 18.83 -1.36
CA GLN A 5 13.50 19.27 -0.99
C GLN A 5 13.35 19.18 0.54
N ASP A 6 12.86 20.23 1.19
CA ASP A 6 12.54 20.19 2.62
C ASP A 6 11.48 19.11 2.91
N PRO A 7 11.76 18.14 3.80
CA PRO A 7 10.82 17.08 4.15
C PRO A 7 9.45 17.59 4.62
N ARG A 8 9.42 18.71 5.36
CA ARG A 8 8.15 19.26 5.87
C ARG A 8 7.30 19.82 4.74
N ALA A 9 7.92 20.63 3.87
CA ALA A 9 7.25 21.15 2.68
C ALA A 9 6.76 20.03 1.74
N ALA A 10 7.54 18.95 1.59
CA ALA A 10 7.12 17.79 0.81
C ALA A 10 5.89 17.10 1.41
N LEU A 11 5.90 16.87 2.72
CA LEU A 11 4.77 16.25 3.41
C LEU A 11 3.52 17.13 3.37
N ASP A 12 3.65 18.45 3.55
CA ASP A 12 2.51 19.36 3.45
C ASP A 12 1.91 19.38 2.05
N ALA A 13 2.73 19.28 1.00
CA ALA A 13 2.26 19.14 -0.37
C ALA A 13 1.51 17.81 -0.59
N LEU A 14 2.04 16.69 -0.11
CA LEU A 14 1.38 15.37 -0.19
C LEU A 14 0.06 15.36 0.58
N ALA A 15 0.07 15.83 1.83
CA ALA A 15 -1.11 15.87 2.69
C ALA A 15 -2.17 16.84 2.14
N GLY A 16 -1.74 17.93 1.50
CA GLY A 16 -2.59 18.91 0.82
C GLY A 16 -3.17 18.44 -0.51
N SER A 17 -2.77 17.27 -1.02
CA SER A 17 -3.37 16.69 -2.22
C SER A 17 -4.83 16.26 -1.95
N THR A 18 -5.75 16.84 -2.72
CA THR A 18 -7.19 16.54 -2.67
C THR A 18 -7.71 15.92 -3.97
N VAL A 19 -6.94 15.99 -5.06
CA VAL A 19 -7.28 15.40 -6.37
C VAL A 19 -6.05 14.70 -6.95
N PRO A 20 -5.75 13.45 -6.51
CA PRO A 20 -6.52 12.64 -5.57
C PRO A 20 -6.26 13.00 -4.10
N TYR A 21 -7.18 12.59 -3.22
CA TYR A 21 -6.94 12.52 -1.79
C TYR A 21 -6.05 11.31 -1.48
N LEU A 22 -4.78 11.55 -1.11
CA LEU A 22 -3.75 10.50 -1.00
C LEU A 22 -3.74 9.78 0.36
N LEU A 23 -3.93 8.48 0.35
CA LEU A 23 -3.81 7.60 1.51
C LEU A 23 -2.63 6.64 1.29
N GLY A 24 -1.47 7.01 1.85
CA GLY A 24 -0.32 6.12 1.95
C GLY A 24 -0.63 5.00 2.94
N VAL A 25 -0.43 3.74 2.54
CA VAL A 25 -0.75 2.58 3.38
C VAL A 25 0.36 1.52 3.38
N ARG A 26 0.33 0.64 4.38
CA ARG A 26 0.98 -0.66 4.36
C ARG A 26 -0.13 -1.69 4.33
N HIS A 27 0.00 -2.73 3.51
CA HIS A 27 -1.06 -3.73 3.27
C HIS A 27 -1.66 -4.35 4.54
N HIS A 28 -0.89 -4.37 5.63
CA HIS A 28 -1.28 -4.95 6.92
C HIS A 28 -1.07 -3.96 8.07
N SER A 29 -1.64 -2.76 7.96
CA SER A 29 -1.62 -1.74 9.02
C SER A 29 -2.95 -1.69 9.78
N PRO A 30 -3.01 -2.19 11.03
CA PRO A 30 -4.19 -2.06 11.88
C PRO A 30 -4.58 -0.59 12.11
N ALA A 31 -3.60 0.29 12.32
CA ALA A 31 -3.85 1.72 12.52
C ALA A 31 -4.53 2.37 11.31
N LEU A 32 -4.03 2.13 10.10
CA LEU A 32 -4.62 2.71 8.89
C LEU A 32 -5.94 2.03 8.54
N ALA A 33 -6.07 0.72 8.70
CA ALA A 33 -7.33 0.02 8.46
C ALA A 33 -8.47 0.60 9.32
N ALA A 34 -8.21 0.93 10.58
CA ALA A 34 -9.17 1.61 11.44
C ALA A 34 -9.45 3.07 11.05
N ALA A 35 -8.45 3.79 10.52
CA ALA A 35 -8.56 5.20 10.18
C ALA A 35 -9.16 5.48 8.79
N VAL A 36 -8.97 4.57 7.83
CA VAL A 36 -9.36 4.72 6.42
C VAL A 36 -10.83 5.09 6.24
N PRO A 37 -11.82 4.43 6.89
CA PRO A 37 -13.23 4.82 6.75
C PRO A 37 -13.49 6.29 7.11
N ALA A 38 -12.91 6.78 8.21
CA ALA A 38 -13.08 8.17 8.64
C ALA A 38 -12.37 9.16 7.71
N LEU A 39 -11.21 8.76 7.15
CA LEU A 39 -10.47 9.57 6.18
C LEU A 39 -11.22 9.68 4.84
N LEU A 40 -11.80 8.57 4.37
CA LEU A 40 -12.63 8.54 3.16
C LEU A 40 -13.93 9.35 3.32
N ASP A 41 -14.54 9.31 4.51
CA ASP A 41 -15.66 10.17 4.88
C ASP A 41 -15.28 11.65 4.85
N ALA A 42 -14.15 12.02 5.46
CA ALA A 42 -13.67 13.40 5.50
C ALA A 42 -13.32 13.93 4.10
N ALA A 43 -12.78 13.08 3.22
CA ALA A 43 -12.53 13.40 1.83
C ALA A 43 -13.82 13.52 1.00
N GLY A 44 -14.89 12.87 1.46
CA GLY A 44 -16.12 12.67 0.70
C GLY A 44 -15.85 11.94 -0.61
N ALA A 45 -15.12 10.83 -0.58
CA ALA A 45 -14.74 10.14 -1.81
C ALA A 45 -15.96 9.62 -2.60
N ASP A 46 -16.03 9.93 -3.89
CA ASP A 46 -16.99 9.36 -4.84
C ASP A 46 -16.39 8.13 -5.55
N VAL A 47 -15.05 8.05 -5.59
CA VAL A 47 -14.25 6.94 -6.12
C VAL A 47 -13.10 6.65 -5.17
N VAL A 48 -12.84 5.37 -4.93
CA VAL A 48 -11.65 4.87 -4.25
C VAL A 48 -10.81 4.08 -5.24
N CYS A 49 -9.66 4.62 -5.62
CA CYS A 49 -8.63 3.87 -6.32
C CYS A 49 -7.83 3.06 -5.29
N VAL A 50 -7.83 1.74 -5.41
CA VAL A 50 -7.09 0.82 -4.54
C VAL A 50 -5.95 0.19 -5.33
N GLU A 51 -4.76 0.13 -4.74
CA GLU A 51 -3.59 -0.51 -5.33
C GLU A 51 -3.76 -2.04 -5.33
N LEU A 52 -4.55 -2.50 -6.28
CA LEU A 52 -4.74 -3.90 -6.63
C LEU A 52 -4.66 -4.01 -8.15
N PRO A 53 -4.10 -5.12 -8.69
CA PRO A 53 -4.08 -5.35 -10.12
C PRO A 53 -5.46 -5.19 -10.75
N ALA A 54 -5.51 -4.54 -11.91
CA ALA A 54 -6.77 -4.29 -12.64
C ALA A 54 -7.59 -5.56 -12.89
N ASP A 55 -6.95 -6.72 -13.02
CA ASP A 55 -7.59 -8.04 -13.19
C ASP A 55 -8.52 -8.43 -12.03
N PHE A 56 -8.31 -7.85 -10.83
CA PHE A 56 -9.16 -8.10 -9.68
C PHE A 56 -10.44 -7.28 -9.64
N GLN A 57 -10.63 -6.34 -10.58
CA GLN A 57 -11.82 -5.48 -10.62
C GLN A 57 -13.15 -6.25 -10.52
N PRO A 58 -13.37 -7.36 -11.26
CA PRO A 58 -14.63 -8.12 -11.17
C PRO A 58 -14.85 -8.79 -9.81
N TRP A 59 -13.78 -9.01 -9.04
CA TRP A 59 -13.79 -9.73 -7.77
C TRP A 59 -14.07 -8.83 -6.56
N LEU A 60 -13.94 -7.50 -6.71
CA LEU A 60 -14.14 -6.56 -5.61
C LEU A 60 -15.53 -6.63 -4.99
N ALA A 61 -16.57 -6.94 -5.78
CA ALA A 61 -17.94 -7.13 -5.28
C ALA A 61 -18.04 -8.31 -4.30
N HIS A 62 -17.25 -9.37 -4.52
CA HIS A 62 -17.16 -10.51 -3.62
C HIS A 62 -16.25 -10.22 -2.43
N LEU A 63 -15.13 -9.54 -2.64
CA LEU A 63 -14.20 -9.17 -1.57
C LEU A 63 -14.88 -8.28 -0.52
N GLY A 64 -15.68 -7.31 -0.95
CA GLY A 64 -16.43 -6.41 -0.06
C GLY A 64 -17.76 -6.97 0.46
N ALA A 65 -18.15 -8.20 0.09
CA ALA A 65 -19.45 -8.74 0.49
C ALA A 65 -19.54 -8.97 2.02
N PRO A 66 -20.70 -8.74 2.67
CA PRO A 66 -20.85 -8.96 4.12
C PRO A 66 -20.60 -10.41 4.56
N GLY A 67 -20.81 -11.37 3.65
CA GLY A 67 -20.53 -12.79 3.91
C GLY A 67 -19.05 -13.18 3.78
N THR A 68 -18.20 -12.27 3.29
CA THR A 68 -16.76 -12.51 3.13
C THR A 68 -16.04 -12.12 4.42
N VAL A 69 -15.73 -13.13 5.22
CA VAL A 69 -15.03 -13.00 6.50
C VAL A 69 -13.53 -13.14 6.28
N ALA A 70 -12.75 -12.21 6.81
CA ALA A 70 -11.29 -12.26 6.74
C ALA A 70 -10.73 -13.24 7.79
N PRO A 71 -9.56 -13.88 7.56
CA PRO A 71 -8.68 -13.68 6.41
C PRO A 71 -9.22 -14.31 5.13
N VAL A 72 -9.05 -13.59 4.02
CA VAL A 72 -9.43 -14.01 2.66
C VAL A 72 -8.32 -13.59 1.71
N ALA A 73 -8.19 -14.22 0.55
CA ALA A 73 -7.20 -13.81 -0.44
C ALA A 73 -7.79 -13.78 -1.85
N LEU A 74 -7.29 -12.87 -2.66
CA LEU A 74 -7.40 -12.95 -4.10
C LEU A 74 -6.13 -13.60 -4.66
N ALA A 75 -6.31 -14.54 -5.58
CA ALA A 75 -5.23 -15.19 -6.28
C ALA A 75 -5.46 -15.04 -7.79
N GLY A 76 -4.38 -14.73 -8.51
CA GLY A 76 -4.39 -14.66 -9.97
C GLY A 76 -3.18 -15.36 -10.54
N ALA A 77 -3.30 -15.79 -11.79
CA ALA A 77 -2.21 -16.41 -12.55
C ALA A 77 -2.00 -15.62 -13.84
N GLY A 78 -0.75 -15.23 -14.11
CA GLY A 78 -0.33 -14.74 -15.41
C GLY A 78 -0.36 -15.85 -16.46
N GLN A 79 -0.35 -15.47 -17.74
CA GLN A 79 -0.33 -16.43 -18.86
C GLN A 79 0.95 -17.27 -18.91
N ASP A 80 2.02 -16.78 -18.30
CA ASP A 80 3.30 -17.44 -18.07
C ASP A 80 3.28 -18.41 -16.87
N GLY A 81 2.16 -18.49 -16.15
CA GLY A 81 2.00 -19.31 -14.95
C GLY A 81 2.46 -18.63 -13.66
N ARG A 82 2.90 -17.36 -13.69
CA ARG A 82 3.25 -16.61 -12.47
C ARG A 82 2.01 -16.43 -11.60
N LEU A 83 2.08 -16.88 -10.35
CA LEU A 83 1.00 -16.70 -9.38
C LEU A 83 1.22 -15.42 -8.59
N GLY A 84 0.16 -14.60 -8.47
CA GLY A 84 0.10 -13.49 -7.52
C GLY A 84 -0.92 -13.81 -6.44
N PHE A 85 -0.55 -13.61 -5.18
CA PHE A 85 -1.39 -13.89 -4.02
C PHE A 85 -1.49 -12.64 -3.16
N TYR A 86 -2.73 -12.20 -2.92
CA TYR A 86 -3.06 -10.95 -2.26
C TYR A 86 -3.93 -11.26 -1.04
N PRO A 87 -3.33 -11.49 0.14
CA PRO A 87 -4.06 -11.76 1.35
C PRO A 87 -4.65 -10.48 1.94
N PHE A 88 -5.85 -10.59 2.49
CA PHE A 88 -6.56 -9.54 3.18
C PHE A 88 -6.97 -10.03 4.57
N ALA A 89 -6.72 -9.20 5.57
CA ALA A 89 -7.18 -9.38 6.94
C ALA A 89 -8.04 -8.18 7.34
N ASP A 90 -8.72 -8.22 8.48
CA ASP A 90 -9.47 -7.06 8.99
C ASP A 90 -8.57 -5.83 9.26
N PHE A 91 -7.25 -6.05 9.33
CA PHE A 91 -6.23 -5.00 9.40
C PHE A 91 -5.62 -4.62 8.03
N SER A 92 -6.29 -4.92 6.92
CA SER A 92 -5.93 -4.40 5.59
C SER A 92 -6.64 -3.08 5.30
N PRO A 93 -5.90 -1.97 5.10
CA PRO A 93 -6.47 -0.70 4.68
C PRO A 93 -7.25 -0.78 3.36
N GLU A 94 -6.81 -1.62 2.43
CA GLU A 94 -7.46 -1.86 1.14
C GLU A 94 -8.82 -2.55 1.34
N LEU A 95 -8.89 -3.61 2.16
CA LEU A 95 -10.15 -4.27 2.48
C LEU A 95 -11.10 -3.33 3.23
N ALA A 96 -10.59 -2.51 4.15
CA ALA A 96 -11.37 -1.49 4.82
C ALA A 96 -11.96 -0.47 3.83
N ALA A 97 -11.17 -0.03 2.84
CA ALA A 97 -11.62 0.89 1.79
C ALA A 97 -12.69 0.27 0.88
N VAL A 98 -12.50 -1.00 0.47
CA VAL A 98 -13.47 -1.74 -0.34
C VAL A 98 -14.81 -1.90 0.40
N ARG A 99 -14.77 -2.28 1.68
CA ARG A 99 -15.98 -2.42 2.51
C ARG A 99 -16.69 -1.08 2.74
N TRP A 100 -15.93 -0.02 3.04
CA TRP A 100 -16.46 1.34 3.18
C TRP A 100 -17.15 1.80 1.90
N ALA A 101 -16.51 1.61 0.74
CA ALA A 101 -17.05 2.07 -0.54
C ALA A 101 -18.36 1.36 -0.87
N ARG A 102 -18.45 0.05 -0.60
CA ARG A 102 -19.71 -0.70 -0.73
C ARG A 102 -20.81 -0.12 0.16
N GLU A 103 -20.51 0.17 1.42
CA GLU A 103 -21.49 0.72 2.37
C GLU A 103 -21.98 2.12 1.98
N ARG A 104 -21.12 2.93 1.36
CA ARG A 104 -21.42 4.30 0.95
C ARG A 104 -21.86 4.44 -0.51
N GLY A 105 -21.87 3.35 -1.27
CA GLY A 105 -22.17 3.37 -2.70
C GLY A 105 -21.11 4.09 -3.53
N ALA A 106 -19.90 4.24 -3.02
CA ALA A 106 -18.77 4.78 -3.77
C ALA A 106 -18.21 3.72 -4.74
N GLU A 107 -17.66 4.16 -5.86
CA GLU A 107 -17.01 3.25 -6.81
C GLU A 107 -15.63 2.85 -6.29
N VAL A 108 -15.27 1.58 -6.48
CA VAL A 108 -13.89 1.11 -6.24
C VAL A 108 -13.25 0.76 -7.56
N VAL A 109 -12.02 1.24 -7.78
CA VAL A 109 -11.24 0.99 -8.98
C VAL A 109 -9.90 0.35 -8.58
N CYS A 110 -9.64 -0.86 -9.04
CA CYS A 110 -8.31 -1.46 -9.03
C CYS A 110 -7.40 -0.61 -9.92
N CYS A 111 -6.43 0.09 -9.33
CA CYS A 111 -5.60 1.04 -10.05
C CYS A 111 -4.17 0.58 -10.33
N ASP A 112 -3.77 -0.62 -9.91
CA ASP A 112 -2.42 -1.12 -10.18
C ASP A 112 -2.32 -1.89 -11.51
N LEU A 113 -1.09 -2.05 -11.98
CA LEU A 113 -0.73 -2.70 -13.23
C LEU A 113 -1.38 -4.09 -13.34
N PRO A 114 -1.95 -4.46 -14.51
CA PRO A 114 -2.54 -5.78 -14.71
C PRO A 114 -1.52 -6.90 -14.52
N MET A 115 -1.89 -8.03 -13.91
CA MET A 115 -1.00 -9.15 -13.58
C MET A 115 -0.28 -9.76 -14.80
N GLY A 116 -0.93 -9.71 -15.96
CA GLY A 116 -0.40 -10.21 -17.23
C GLY A 116 0.46 -9.20 -18.01
N ASP A 117 0.74 -8.02 -17.46
CA ASP A 117 1.54 -7.01 -18.15
C ASP A 117 3.02 -7.41 -18.23
N ALA A 118 3.60 -7.37 -19.43
CA ALA A 118 5.01 -7.77 -19.64
C ALA A 118 6.02 -6.87 -18.88
N ARG A 119 5.61 -5.69 -18.42
CA ARG A 119 6.47 -4.80 -17.63
C ARG A 119 6.79 -5.35 -16.25
N TRP A 120 6.02 -6.33 -15.75
CA TRP A 120 6.41 -7.12 -14.58
C TRP A 120 7.72 -7.90 -14.81
N ASP A 121 8.02 -8.27 -16.06
CA ASP A 121 9.19 -9.08 -16.45
C ASP A 121 10.43 -8.23 -16.75
N GLY A 122 10.29 -6.90 -16.76
CA GLY A 122 11.41 -5.95 -16.86
C GLY A 122 12.42 -6.08 -15.70
N ALA A 123 12.12 -6.93 -14.71
CA ALA A 123 12.97 -7.36 -13.61
C ALA A 123 13.83 -8.60 -13.95
N ALA A 124 14.35 -8.72 -15.18
CA ALA A 124 15.35 -9.76 -15.50
C ALA A 124 16.73 -9.43 -14.88
N SER A 125 16.85 -9.57 -13.55
CA SER A 125 18.03 -9.91 -12.74
C SER A 125 17.59 -10.10 -11.28
N PRO A 126 18.22 -11.01 -10.51
CA PRO A 126 17.59 -12.24 -10.03
C PRO A 126 16.86 -12.09 -8.68
N GLU A 127 16.00 -13.07 -8.41
CA GLU A 127 15.37 -13.41 -7.12
C GLU A 127 13.96 -12.87 -6.87
N ALA A 128 13.03 -13.25 -7.76
CA ALA A 128 11.70 -13.66 -7.30
C ALA A 128 11.81 -15.08 -6.73
N GLY A 129 12.32 -15.15 -5.51
CA GLY A 129 12.49 -16.37 -4.73
C GLY A 129 12.56 -15.96 -3.27
N ASP A 130 11.41 -15.85 -2.63
CA ASP A 130 11.30 -15.88 -1.16
C ASP A 130 11.64 -17.31 -0.69
N SER A 131 12.92 -17.71 -0.86
CA SER A 131 13.51 -18.97 -0.43
C SER A 131 15.02 -19.00 -0.72
N ARG A 132 15.81 -18.30 0.10
CA ARG A 132 17.24 -18.52 0.41
C ARG A 132 17.54 -17.57 1.58
N GLU A 133 17.66 -18.05 2.82
CA GLU A 133 18.85 -18.75 3.29
C GLU A 133 18.55 -20.12 3.94
N GLU A 134 19.23 -21.14 3.41
CA GLU A 134 19.52 -22.39 4.10
C GLU A 134 20.61 -22.16 5.16
N GLY A 135 20.41 -22.74 6.35
CA GLY A 135 21.46 -23.56 6.96
C GLY A 135 22.70 -22.86 7.53
N ALA A 136 22.52 -22.08 8.60
CA ALA A 136 23.51 -22.05 9.68
C ALA A 136 22.86 -22.62 10.94
N GLY A 137 23.36 -23.75 11.44
CA GLY A 137 22.84 -24.37 12.67
C GLY A 137 22.83 -23.36 13.82
N PRO A 138 21.81 -23.40 14.71
CA PRO A 138 21.63 -22.34 15.70
C PRO A 138 22.81 -22.32 16.67
N ALA A 139 23.63 -21.27 16.59
CA ALA A 139 24.39 -20.83 17.74
C ALA A 139 23.39 -20.43 18.84
N PRO A 140 23.67 -20.68 20.13
CA PRO A 140 22.75 -20.31 21.19
C PRO A 140 22.59 -18.79 21.26
N THR A 141 21.54 -18.26 20.63
CA THR A 141 21.09 -16.89 20.79
C THR A 141 20.50 -16.74 22.17
N SER A 142 20.95 -15.74 22.93
CA SER A 142 20.30 -15.41 24.20
C SER A 142 18.82 -15.05 23.96
N PHE A 143 17.97 -15.30 24.95
CA PHE A 143 16.55 -14.92 24.87
C PHE A 143 16.37 -13.44 24.53
N ALA A 144 17.25 -12.56 25.02
CA ALA A 144 17.24 -11.12 24.69
C ALA A 144 17.56 -10.83 23.22
N GLN A 145 18.47 -11.60 22.60
CA GLN A 145 18.78 -11.47 21.18
C GLN A 145 17.65 -12.03 20.31
N ALA A 146 17.06 -13.16 20.71
CA ALA A 146 15.89 -13.71 20.02
C ALA A 146 14.67 -12.75 20.13
N LEU A 147 14.47 -12.14 21.30
CA LEU A 147 13.41 -11.16 21.53
C LEU A 147 13.65 -9.85 20.77
N THR A 148 14.90 -9.37 20.71
CA THR A 148 15.27 -8.20 19.90
C THR A 148 15.04 -8.49 18.43
N ALA A 149 15.51 -9.63 17.91
CA ALA A 149 15.29 -10.03 16.52
C ALA A 149 13.81 -10.21 16.18
N ALA A 150 13.01 -10.73 17.11
CA ALA A 150 11.56 -10.85 16.94
C ALA A 150 10.83 -9.49 17.09
N GLY A 151 11.41 -8.55 17.84
CA GLY A 151 10.82 -7.25 18.16
C GLY A 151 11.20 -6.10 17.23
N THR A 152 12.23 -6.27 16.38
CA THR A 152 12.67 -5.26 15.40
C THR A 152 12.11 -5.48 13.98
N GLY A 153 11.24 -6.48 13.80
CA GLY A 153 10.69 -6.83 12.49
C GLY A 153 11.76 -7.13 11.43
N ARG A 154 11.39 -7.05 10.14
CA ARG A 154 12.36 -7.04 9.03
C ARG A 154 13.07 -5.68 8.99
N ALA A 155 14.29 -5.62 8.45
CA ALA A 155 14.97 -4.34 8.23
C ALA A 155 14.07 -3.41 7.37
N GLY A 156 13.61 -2.30 7.97
CA GLY A 156 12.65 -1.37 7.36
C GLY A 156 11.26 -1.35 8.02
N ASP A 157 10.80 -2.46 8.62
CA ASP A 157 9.51 -2.52 9.33
C ASP A 157 9.49 -1.63 10.58
N ASP A 158 10.65 -1.51 11.23
CA ASP A 158 10.88 -0.67 12.42
C ASP A 158 10.46 0.80 12.21
N LEU A 159 10.63 1.35 11.01
CA LEU A 159 10.27 2.74 10.73
C LEU A 159 8.76 2.92 10.71
N TRP A 160 8.04 2.03 10.02
CA TRP A 160 6.58 2.08 9.96
C TRP A 160 5.98 1.91 11.35
N ASP A 161 6.41 0.89 12.08
CA ASP A 161 5.84 0.56 13.39
C ASP A 161 6.05 1.72 14.38
N ARG A 162 7.25 2.30 14.44
CA ARG A 162 7.53 3.45 15.32
C ARG A 162 6.84 4.74 14.88
N SER A 163 6.69 4.94 13.58
CA SER A 163 6.16 6.19 13.03
C SER A 163 4.64 6.21 12.97
N VAL A 164 4.00 5.06 12.76
CA VAL A 164 2.57 4.94 12.48
C VAL A 164 1.88 4.14 13.58
N GLU A 165 2.19 2.85 13.73
CA GLU A 165 1.43 1.93 14.59
C GLU A 165 1.54 2.31 16.08
N VAL A 166 2.75 2.52 16.60
CA VAL A 166 2.99 2.86 18.00
C VAL A 166 2.34 4.19 18.39
N ARG A 167 2.23 5.13 17.45
CA ARG A 167 1.64 6.45 17.67
C ARG A 167 0.13 6.49 17.41
N ALA A 168 -0.47 5.40 16.93
CA ALA A 168 -1.88 5.36 16.56
C ALA A 168 -2.86 5.52 17.73
N PRO A 169 -2.65 4.91 18.92
CA PRO A 169 -3.61 5.02 20.01
C PRO A 169 -3.87 6.48 20.43
N GLY A 170 -5.13 6.92 20.31
CA GLY A 170 -5.55 8.29 20.64
C GLY A 170 -5.20 9.36 19.60
N SER A 171 -4.55 9.00 18.49
CA SER A 171 -4.24 9.94 17.40
C SER A 171 -5.46 10.18 16.52
N ALA A 172 -5.58 11.41 16.00
CA ALA A 172 -6.57 11.74 14.98
C ALA A 172 -6.22 11.02 13.65
N PRO A 173 -7.22 10.61 12.84
CA PRO A 173 -6.97 9.93 11.55
C PRO A 173 -6.04 10.72 10.61
N GLU A 174 -6.15 12.04 10.56
CA GLU A 174 -5.30 12.89 9.72
C GLU A 174 -3.82 12.84 10.14
N LEU A 175 -3.52 12.70 11.44
CA LEU A 175 -2.14 12.53 11.90
C LEU A 175 -1.56 11.19 11.44
N LEU A 176 -2.38 10.13 11.42
CA LEU A 176 -1.98 8.83 10.90
C LEU A 176 -1.74 8.86 9.40
N ARG A 177 -2.64 9.50 8.63
CA ARG A 177 -2.45 9.75 7.19
C ARG A 177 -1.12 10.47 6.93
N ARG A 178 -0.84 11.56 7.64
CA ARG A 178 0.43 12.30 7.50
C ARG A 178 1.64 11.46 7.85
N ALA A 179 1.57 10.67 8.93
CA ALA A 179 2.65 9.77 9.30
C ALA A 179 2.92 8.74 8.20
N ALA A 180 1.90 8.10 7.65
CA ALA A 180 2.04 7.12 6.57
C ALA A 180 2.60 7.75 5.28
N LEU A 181 2.08 8.90 4.86
CA LEU A 181 2.61 9.66 3.72
C LEU A 181 4.10 10.04 3.92
N SER A 182 4.49 10.38 5.15
CA SER A 182 5.89 10.70 5.45
C SER A 182 6.83 9.50 5.31
N VAL A 183 6.36 8.30 5.67
CA VAL A 183 7.12 7.05 5.49
C VAL A 183 7.28 6.74 4.01
N GLY A 184 6.19 6.77 3.23
CA GLY A 184 6.25 6.54 1.78
C GLY A 184 7.17 7.54 1.06
N TRP A 185 7.11 8.83 1.43
CA TRP A 185 8.03 9.83 0.90
C TRP A 185 9.49 9.54 1.24
N ALA A 186 9.79 9.14 2.48
CA ALA A 186 11.15 8.81 2.90
C ALA A 186 11.70 7.61 2.12
N LEU A 187 10.91 6.53 1.99
CA LEU A 187 11.27 5.35 1.21
C LEU A 187 11.54 5.69 -0.25
N ARG A 188 10.71 6.56 -0.86
CA ARG A 188 10.95 7.06 -2.21
C ARG A 188 12.29 7.80 -2.32
N ARG A 189 12.61 8.66 -1.35
CA ARG A 189 13.87 9.41 -1.34
C ARG A 189 15.09 8.50 -1.19
N ASP A 190 14.99 7.49 -0.34
CA ASP A 190 16.04 6.50 -0.15
C ASP A 190 16.27 5.72 -1.46
N ALA A 191 15.20 5.30 -2.15
CA ALA A 191 15.30 4.65 -3.47
C ALA A 191 15.96 5.57 -4.52
N GLU A 192 15.51 6.82 -4.64
CA GLU A 192 16.07 7.81 -5.57
C GLU A 192 17.55 8.14 -5.30
N SER A 193 17.97 8.10 -4.04
CA SER A 193 19.35 8.42 -3.63
C SER A 193 20.31 7.23 -3.67
N SER A 194 19.78 6.00 -3.80
CA SER A 194 20.56 4.76 -3.82
C SER A 194 20.62 4.15 -5.21
N ALA A 195 19.90 3.06 -5.47
CA ALA A 195 19.91 2.32 -6.73
C ALA A 195 18.96 2.89 -7.80
N GLY A 196 18.15 3.89 -7.44
CA GLY A 196 17.05 4.37 -8.26
C GLY A 196 15.76 3.58 -8.00
N VAL A 197 14.66 4.07 -8.55
CA VAL A 197 13.35 3.40 -8.50
C VAL A 197 13.31 2.33 -9.58
N SER A 198 12.79 1.14 -9.24
CA SER A 198 12.74 0.03 -10.19
C SER A 198 11.88 0.35 -11.41
N ALA A 199 12.20 -0.24 -12.57
CA ALA A 199 11.41 -0.07 -13.79
C ALA A 199 9.96 -0.58 -13.62
N VAL A 200 9.78 -1.62 -12.79
CA VAL A 200 8.46 -2.18 -12.45
C VAL A 200 7.65 -1.16 -11.65
N ASP A 201 8.21 -0.57 -10.60
CA ASP A 201 7.52 0.44 -9.79
C ASP A 201 7.16 1.66 -10.62
N LEU A 202 8.05 2.12 -11.51
CA LEU A 202 7.73 3.21 -12.44
C LEU A 202 6.58 2.86 -13.39
N ALA A 203 6.50 1.61 -13.86
CA ALA A 203 5.40 1.15 -14.71
C ALA A 203 4.07 1.08 -13.94
N ARG A 204 4.10 0.58 -12.70
CA ARG A 204 2.96 0.56 -11.77
C ARG A 204 2.48 1.96 -11.46
N GLU A 205 3.37 2.85 -11.06
CA GLU A 205 3.08 4.26 -10.78
C GLU A 205 2.50 5.00 -11.98
N ALA A 206 3.01 4.75 -13.19
CA ALA A 206 2.44 5.33 -14.41
C ALA A 206 1.00 4.85 -14.63
N TYR A 207 0.75 3.55 -14.48
CA TYR A 207 -0.59 2.97 -14.63
C TYR A 207 -1.56 3.48 -13.55
N MET A 208 -1.12 3.58 -12.30
CA MET A 208 -1.90 4.16 -11.20
C MET A 208 -2.27 5.61 -11.48
N ARG A 209 -1.29 6.42 -11.91
CA ARG A 209 -1.51 7.85 -12.20
C ARG A 209 -2.52 8.05 -13.33
N ASP A 210 -2.41 7.26 -14.40
CA ASP A 210 -3.36 7.29 -15.51
C ASP A 210 -4.76 6.84 -15.08
N THR A 211 -4.86 5.82 -14.23
CA THR A 211 -6.14 5.31 -13.73
C THR A 211 -6.83 6.32 -12.81
N ILE A 212 -6.07 6.94 -11.91
CA ILE A 212 -6.55 8.03 -11.05
C ILE A 212 -7.02 9.22 -11.88
N ALA A 213 -6.25 9.62 -12.89
CA ALA A 213 -6.62 10.73 -13.76
C ALA A 213 -7.93 10.44 -14.52
N ARG A 214 -8.12 9.21 -15.01
CA ARG A 214 -9.39 8.79 -15.64
C ARG A 214 -10.55 8.79 -14.64
N ALA A 215 -10.34 8.29 -13.43
CA ALA A 215 -11.37 8.30 -12.37
C ALA A 215 -11.79 9.73 -11.98
N ALA A 216 -10.88 10.70 -12.11
CA ALA A 216 -11.13 12.11 -11.80
C ALA A 216 -11.75 12.92 -12.96
N ALA A 217 -11.82 12.38 -14.18
CA ALA A 217 -12.14 13.14 -15.40
C ALA A 217 -13.50 13.88 -15.36
N ASP A 218 -14.48 13.37 -14.59
CA ASP A 218 -15.81 13.96 -14.46
C ASP A 218 -15.97 14.85 -13.21
N GLY A 219 -14.86 15.30 -12.61
CA GLY A 219 -14.88 16.13 -11.39
C GLY A 219 -15.21 15.36 -10.11
N ARG A 220 -15.17 14.02 -10.18
CA ARG A 220 -15.40 13.12 -9.05
C ARG A 220 -14.29 13.26 -8.01
N ARG A 221 -14.65 13.18 -6.74
CA ARG A 221 -13.68 13.20 -5.63
C ARG A 221 -13.03 11.83 -5.51
N VAL A 222 -11.79 11.72 -6.01
CA VAL A 222 -11.04 10.46 -5.98
C VAL A 222 -10.16 10.41 -4.74
N ALA A 223 -10.27 9.34 -3.96
CA ALA A 223 -9.27 8.95 -2.97
C ALA A 223 -8.41 7.81 -3.52
N ALA A 224 -7.10 7.84 -3.25
CA ALA A 224 -6.16 6.81 -3.69
C ALA A 224 -5.52 6.15 -2.47
N VAL A 225 -5.73 4.84 -2.32
CA VAL A 225 -5.18 3.98 -1.26
C VAL A 225 -4.02 3.18 -1.86
N ILE A 226 -2.79 3.64 -1.60
CA ILE A 226 -1.55 3.23 -2.30
C ILE A 226 -0.43 3.03 -1.28
N GLY A 227 0.37 1.99 -1.44
CA GLY A 227 1.50 1.61 -0.59
C GLY A 227 2.86 1.68 -1.27
#